data_AF-A0A2D8XD36-F1
#
_entry.id   AF-A0A2D8XD36-F1
#
_cell.length_a   1.000
_cell.length_b   1.000
_cell.length_c   1.000
_cell.angle_alpha   90.00
_cell.angle_beta   90.00
_cell.angle_gamma   90.00
#
_symmetry.space_group_name_H-M   'P 1'
#
loop_
_entity.id
_entity.type
_entity.pdbx_description
1 polymer ?
#
loop_
_entity_poly.entity_id
_entity_poly.type
_entity_poly.pdbx_seq_one_letter_code
_entity_poly.pdbx_strand_id
1 'polypeptide(L)'
;MATYVNNLRLKEIATGDESGTWGTSTNTNLELVGEALGYATQAAFASDANATTTVADGASDPARALYFKVTSGASLTATRELTIGPNTNTRVMWIENATTGSQSITIKQGSGATVTIATGKTKVVYLDGAGAGAAVVDALSLVEDITDGDVVGPGSATNNNFTAFDGTTGKLVKDSAKAIPSGDVVGTSDTQTLTSKTLTSPKVGTGINDTNNAELLKVTATTSAVNELTLANAATSNNPTLSATGDDTNVGIDVTPKGTGEVNVTASFLTGIFSDKLSALGNTGSAKTLDASTAQVFTATLTDNVTFTLSGENSVSNRASSFTLILTNDGTPSRTVAFSGGTVEFPGGSVSRTTGANATDIWFFMTPDGGTTWYVTIPMKNLS
;
A
#
# COMPACT_ATOMS: atom_id res chain seq x y z
N MET A 1 79.98 34.97 7.15
CA MET A 1 79.46 34.29 5.92
C MET A 1 77.95 34.26 6.06
N ALA A 2 77.19 34.72 5.06
CA ALA A 2 75.74 34.78 5.16
C ALA A 2 75.13 33.38 5.24
N THR A 3 74.22 33.15 6.19
CA THR A 3 73.43 31.91 6.30
C THR A 3 72.00 32.15 5.86
N TYR A 4 71.38 31.10 5.30
CA TYR A 4 70.03 31.12 4.74
C TYR A 4 69.28 29.86 5.16
N VAL A 5 69.28 29.58 6.47
CA VAL A 5 68.74 28.32 7.01
C VAL A 5 67.26 28.41 7.36
N ASN A 6 66.71 29.62 7.46
CA ASN A 6 65.27 29.81 7.59
C ASN A 6 64.49 29.41 6.33
N ASN A 7 63.22 29.08 6.54
CA ASN A 7 62.26 28.60 5.54
C ASN A 7 61.97 29.60 4.41
N LEU A 8 62.25 30.88 4.65
CA LEU A 8 62.11 31.95 3.68
C LEU A 8 63.45 32.29 3.02
N ARG A 9 64.53 31.53 3.24
CA ARG A 9 65.86 31.73 2.64
C ARG A 9 66.34 33.19 2.73
N LEU A 10 65.94 33.87 3.82
CA LEU A 10 66.33 35.23 4.13
C LEU A 10 67.77 35.26 4.62
N LYS A 11 68.45 36.37 4.42
CA LYS A 11 69.80 36.53 4.94
C LYS A 11 69.77 36.64 6.46
N GLU A 12 70.37 35.69 7.15
CA GLU A 12 70.62 35.80 8.58
C GLU A 12 71.88 36.64 8.80
N ILE A 13 71.68 37.82 9.37
CA ILE A 13 72.75 38.78 9.64
C ILE A 13 73.34 38.44 11.01
N ALA A 14 74.63 38.08 11.06
CA ALA A 14 75.32 37.75 12.29
C ALA A 14 75.55 39.00 13.17
N THR A 15 75.72 38.79 14.47
CA THR A 15 76.02 39.87 15.41
C THR A 15 77.34 40.54 15.04
N GLY A 16 77.29 41.85 14.79
CA GLY A 16 78.45 42.67 14.41
C GLY A 16 78.80 42.66 12.92
N ASP A 17 78.12 41.85 12.10
CA ASP A 17 78.26 41.87 10.63
C ASP A 17 77.48 43.05 10.02
N GLU A 18 77.82 43.42 8.77
CA GLU A 18 77.09 44.40 7.96
C GLU A 18 77.01 45.83 8.54
N SER A 19 78.04 46.21 9.30
CA SER A 19 78.20 47.60 9.76
C SER A 19 78.12 48.58 8.59
N GLY A 20 77.17 49.51 8.64
CA GLY A 20 76.91 50.50 7.58
C GLY A 20 76.00 50.03 6.45
N THR A 21 75.64 48.74 6.38
CA THR A 21 74.76 48.17 5.33
C THR A 21 73.54 47.44 5.89
N TRP A 22 73.38 47.37 7.21
CA TRP A 22 72.30 46.66 7.90
C TRP A 22 70.90 47.10 7.44
N GLY A 23 70.71 48.40 7.18
CA GLY A 23 69.46 48.94 6.66
C GLY A 23 69.11 48.38 5.28
N THR A 24 70.09 48.23 4.40
CA THR A 24 69.89 47.63 3.07
C THR A 24 69.47 46.17 3.18
N SER A 25 70.23 45.35 3.91
CA SER A 25 69.93 43.92 4.05
C SER A 25 68.61 43.65 4.78
N THR A 26 68.29 44.46 5.80
CA THR A 26 67.02 44.33 6.52
C THR A 26 65.86 44.69 5.61
N ASN A 27 65.96 45.80 4.86
CA ASN A 27 64.93 46.17 3.89
C ASN A 27 64.76 45.07 2.84
N THR A 28 65.84 44.52 2.29
CA THR A 28 65.78 43.38 1.37
C THR A 28 65.05 42.20 2.01
N ASN A 29 65.39 41.79 3.24
CA ASN A 29 64.69 40.70 3.91
C ASN A 29 63.19 40.97 4.10
N LEU A 30 62.82 42.21 4.44
CA LEU A 30 61.41 42.60 4.60
C LEU A 30 60.65 42.56 3.28
N GLU A 31 61.27 43.00 2.17
CA GLU A 31 60.68 42.86 0.83
C GLU A 31 60.46 41.38 0.48
N LEU A 32 61.45 40.50 0.76
CA LEU A 32 61.33 39.07 0.51
C LEU A 32 60.24 38.40 1.37
N VAL A 33 59.97 38.89 2.58
CA VAL A 33 58.81 38.47 3.39
C VAL A 33 57.50 38.90 2.72
N GLY A 34 57.45 40.13 2.19
CA GLY A 34 56.30 40.61 1.41
C GLY A 34 56.05 39.77 0.17
N GLU A 35 57.10 39.48 -0.60
CA GLU A 35 57.04 38.54 -1.74
C GLU A 35 56.52 37.16 -1.30
N ALA A 36 57.00 36.66 -0.15
CA ALA A 36 56.64 35.35 0.35
C ALA A 36 55.15 35.18 0.69
N LEU A 37 54.48 36.25 1.09
CA LEU A 37 53.03 36.26 1.37
C LEU A 37 52.19 36.65 0.15
N GLY A 38 52.83 37.08 -0.94
CA GLY A 38 52.19 37.62 -2.12
C GLY A 38 51.86 36.59 -3.21
N TYR A 39 51.65 37.13 -4.40
CA TYR A 39 51.40 36.40 -5.65
C TYR A 39 52.56 36.64 -6.62
N ALA A 40 53.01 35.60 -7.31
CA ALA A 40 53.98 35.74 -8.38
C ALA A 40 53.70 34.77 -9.54
N THR A 41 54.26 35.07 -10.72
CA THR A 41 54.14 34.26 -11.92
C THR A 41 55.52 33.94 -12.48
N GLN A 42 55.74 32.71 -12.91
CA GLN A 42 56.97 32.30 -13.58
C GLN A 42 56.68 31.36 -14.75
N ALA A 43 57.31 31.64 -15.89
CA ALA A 43 57.43 30.70 -16.99
C ALA A 43 58.48 29.63 -16.63
N ALA A 44 58.12 28.71 -15.74
CA ALA A 44 59.06 27.75 -15.16
C ALA A 44 59.58 26.73 -16.18
N PHE A 45 58.82 26.50 -17.26
CA PHE A 45 59.19 25.62 -18.36
C PHE A 45 59.60 26.43 -19.59
N ALA A 46 60.90 26.51 -19.87
CA ALA A 46 61.41 27.18 -21.07
C ALA A 46 61.18 26.36 -22.36
N SER A 47 60.99 25.04 -22.23
CA SER A 47 60.71 24.10 -23.32
C SER A 47 59.80 22.97 -22.81
N ASP A 48 59.37 22.07 -23.70
CA ASP A 48 58.62 20.86 -23.33
C ASP A 48 59.54 19.80 -22.68
N ALA A 49 60.04 20.10 -21.48
CA ALA A 49 60.94 19.26 -20.69
C ALA A 49 60.69 19.49 -19.19
N ASN A 50 61.21 18.60 -18.34
CA ASN A 50 61.21 18.84 -16.89
C ASN A 50 62.08 20.04 -16.55
N ALA A 51 61.70 20.79 -15.51
CA ALA A 51 62.36 22.02 -15.12
C ALA A 51 62.63 22.07 -13.61
N THR A 52 63.48 23.01 -13.21
CA THR A 52 63.77 23.33 -11.81
C THR A 52 63.59 24.82 -11.59
N THR A 53 62.92 25.18 -10.51
CA THR A 53 62.88 26.53 -9.96
C THR A 53 63.43 26.52 -8.54
N THR A 54 63.87 27.66 -8.05
CA THR A 54 64.59 27.76 -6.78
C THR A 54 64.10 28.95 -5.99
N VAL A 55 63.77 28.73 -4.72
CA VAL A 55 63.66 29.80 -3.74
C VAL A 55 65.07 30.27 -3.41
N ALA A 56 65.43 31.44 -3.92
CA ALA A 56 66.81 31.92 -3.95
C ALA A 56 67.28 32.36 -2.55
N ASP A 57 68.59 32.34 -2.34
CA ASP A 57 69.19 32.83 -1.10
C ASP A 57 69.30 34.34 -1.12
N GLY A 58 68.54 35.01 -0.24
CA GLY A 58 68.62 36.47 -0.04
C GLY A 58 68.34 37.32 -1.28
N ALA A 59 67.65 36.77 -2.28
CA ALA A 59 67.37 37.44 -3.56
C ALA A 59 65.91 37.23 -3.99
N SER A 60 65.36 38.20 -4.72
CA SER A 60 63.98 38.13 -5.23
C SER A 60 63.82 36.95 -6.18
N ASP A 61 62.73 36.20 -6.02
CA ASP A 61 62.37 35.11 -6.93
C ASP A 61 60.85 34.85 -6.93
N PRO A 62 60.25 34.49 -8.07
CA PRO A 62 58.82 34.20 -8.13
C PRO A 62 58.38 32.96 -7.34
N ALA A 63 59.25 31.95 -7.22
CA ALA A 63 58.91 30.70 -6.52
C ALA A 63 58.75 30.92 -5.00
N ARG A 64 59.19 32.07 -4.48
CA ARG A 64 59.00 32.48 -3.10
C ARG A 64 57.55 32.79 -2.77
N ALA A 65 56.69 33.12 -3.72
CA ALA A 65 55.34 33.57 -3.40
C ALA A 65 54.46 32.49 -2.73
N LEU A 66 53.55 32.91 -1.85
CA LEU A 66 52.53 32.02 -1.29
C LEU A 66 51.64 31.54 -2.43
N TYR A 67 51.19 32.43 -3.32
CA TYR A 67 50.51 32.04 -4.55
C TYR A 67 51.49 32.08 -5.72
N PHE A 68 51.81 30.91 -6.27
CA PHE A 68 52.77 30.74 -7.34
C PHE A 68 52.08 30.23 -8.61
N LYS A 69 51.91 31.11 -9.59
CA LYS A 69 51.36 30.76 -10.91
C LYS A 69 52.47 30.28 -11.83
N VAL A 70 52.42 29.01 -12.19
CA VAL A 70 53.36 28.38 -13.11
C VAL A 70 52.81 28.49 -14.53
N THR A 71 53.54 29.17 -15.41
CA THR A 71 53.28 29.18 -16.85
C THR A 71 54.40 28.44 -17.59
N SER A 72 54.24 28.25 -18.89
CA SER A 72 55.25 27.67 -19.77
C SER A 72 55.51 28.58 -20.97
N GLY A 73 56.76 28.65 -21.41
CA GLY A 73 57.16 29.36 -22.62
C GLY A 73 56.83 28.60 -23.92
N ALA A 74 56.57 27.29 -23.81
CA ALA A 74 56.13 26.42 -24.89
C ALA A 74 54.92 25.58 -24.46
N SER A 75 54.14 25.10 -25.43
CA SER A 75 53.07 24.13 -25.17
C SER A 75 53.68 22.82 -24.69
N LEU A 76 53.29 22.38 -23.50
CA LEU A 76 53.67 21.08 -22.98
C LEU A 76 52.91 19.99 -23.77
N THR A 77 53.58 18.89 -24.09
CA THR A 77 52.94 17.76 -24.80
C THR A 77 52.76 16.54 -23.92
N ALA A 78 53.38 16.54 -22.74
CA ALA A 78 53.24 15.54 -21.70
C ALA A 78 53.21 16.21 -20.32
N THR A 79 52.85 15.46 -19.28
CA THR A 79 53.04 15.93 -17.89
C THR A 79 54.53 16.17 -17.63
N ARG A 80 54.88 17.37 -17.14
CA ARG A 80 56.27 17.74 -16.81
C ARG A 80 56.47 17.94 -15.33
N GLU A 81 57.65 17.54 -14.85
CA GLU A 81 58.05 17.77 -13.46
C GLU A 81 58.64 19.18 -13.30
N LEU A 82 58.14 19.94 -12.32
CA LEU A 82 58.77 21.15 -11.82
C LEU A 82 59.36 20.85 -10.43
N THR A 83 60.69 20.82 -10.34
CA THR A 83 61.39 20.66 -9.07
C THR A 83 61.59 22.02 -8.41
N ILE A 84 61.15 22.19 -7.16
CA ILE A 84 61.32 23.41 -6.37
C ILE A 84 62.45 23.17 -5.37
N GLY A 85 63.58 23.85 -5.57
CA GLY A 85 64.72 23.82 -4.68
C GLY A 85 64.75 24.98 -3.67
N PRO A 86 65.58 24.88 -2.61
CA PRO A 86 66.37 23.70 -2.24
C PRO A 86 65.52 22.64 -1.52
N ASN A 87 66.03 21.42 -1.45
CA ASN A 87 65.32 20.31 -0.82
C ASN A 87 65.24 20.40 0.71
N THR A 88 65.86 21.41 1.30
CA THR A 88 65.77 21.71 2.74
C THR A 88 64.71 22.77 3.04
N ASN A 89 64.04 23.30 2.02
CA ASN A 89 63.07 24.36 2.19
C ASN A 89 61.72 23.80 2.65
N THR A 90 61.25 24.17 3.84
CA THR A 90 59.89 23.78 4.28
C THR A 90 58.94 24.98 4.25
N ARG A 91 57.82 24.85 3.53
CA ARG A 91 56.85 25.95 3.34
C ARG A 91 55.54 25.49 2.72
N VAL A 92 54.48 26.28 2.91
CA VAL A 92 53.20 26.14 2.20
C VAL A 92 53.20 27.01 0.95
N MET A 93 52.58 26.52 -0.13
CA MET A 93 52.42 27.22 -1.40
C MET A 93 51.05 26.90 -2.02
N TRP A 94 50.46 27.85 -2.74
CA TRP A 94 49.29 27.67 -3.59
C TRP A 94 49.81 27.71 -5.02
N ILE A 95 49.83 26.59 -5.69
CA ILE A 95 50.44 26.48 -7.01
C ILE A 95 49.34 26.34 -8.05
N GLU A 96 49.27 27.30 -8.96
CA GLU A 96 48.39 27.28 -10.12
C GLU A 96 49.15 26.74 -11.34
N ASN A 97 48.61 25.71 -11.97
CA ASN A 97 49.08 25.28 -13.28
C ASN A 97 48.37 26.10 -14.39
N ALA A 98 49.03 27.16 -14.83
CA ALA A 98 48.60 27.97 -15.98
C ALA A 98 49.51 27.76 -17.20
N THR A 99 50.09 26.56 -17.34
CA THR A 99 50.87 26.17 -18.52
C THR A 99 49.99 25.97 -19.74
N THR A 100 50.58 26.12 -20.93
CA THR A 100 49.91 25.88 -22.21
C THR A 100 50.13 24.44 -22.68
N GLY A 101 49.27 23.93 -23.57
CA GLY A 101 49.32 22.54 -24.06
C GLY A 101 48.40 21.57 -23.33
N SER A 102 47.58 22.06 -22.39
CA SER A 102 46.56 21.29 -21.65
C SER A 102 47.09 20.13 -20.81
N GLN A 103 48.38 20.17 -20.45
CA GLN A 103 49.00 19.12 -19.66
C GLN A 103 49.02 19.45 -18.17
N SER A 104 49.09 18.39 -17.36
CA SER A 104 49.33 18.53 -15.93
C SER A 104 50.80 18.87 -15.67
N ILE A 105 51.09 19.42 -14.50
CA ILE A 105 52.47 19.57 -13.99
C ILE A 105 52.60 18.79 -12.69
N THR A 106 53.76 18.17 -12.47
CA THR A 106 54.08 17.45 -11.23
C THR A 106 55.07 18.28 -10.44
N ILE A 107 54.66 18.74 -9.25
CA ILE A 107 55.51 19.52 -8.35
C ILE A 107 56.32 18.56 -7.48
N LYS A 108 57.64 18.78 -7.45
CA LYS A 108 58.63 17.94 -6.79
C LYS A 108 59.59 18.80 -5.96
N GLN A 109 60.21 18.22 -4.95
CA GLN A 109 61.27 18.88 -4.18
C GLN A 109 62.54 18.03 -4.13
N GLY A 110 62.46 16.77 -3.69
CA GLY A 110 63.56 15.81 -3.68
C GLY A 110 63.17 14.47 -4.32
N SER A 111 63.69 13.37 -3.78
CA SER A 111 63.29 12.02 -4.20
C SER A 111 62.00 11.52 -3.53
N GLY A 112 61.36 12.34 -2.68
CA GLY A 112 60.12 12.02 -1.98
C GLY A 112 58.87 12.14 -2.86
N ALA A 113 57.71 12.19 -2.20
CA ALA A 113 56.42 12.28 -2.89
C ALA A 113 56.26 13.59 -3.70
N THR A 114 55.33 13.59 -4.65
CA THR A 114 55.07 14.72 -5.57
C THR A 114 53.58 14.99 -5.68
N VAL A 115 53.20 16.21 -6.06
CA VAL A 115 51.80 16.59 -6.29
C VAL A 115 51.57 16.94 -7.76
N THR A 116 50.61 16.28 -8.40
CA THR A 116 50.21 16.61 -9.77
C THR A 116 49.05 17.61 -9.78
N ILE A 117 49.18 18.65 -10.58
CA ILE A 117 48.21 19.74 -10.74
C ILE A 117 47.76 19.78 -12.20
N ALA A 118 46.48 19.49 -12.43
CA ALA A 118 45.89 19.54 -13.77
C ALA A 118 45.92 20.98 -14.33
N THR A 119 45.94 21.10 -15.66
CA THR A 119 45.91 22.41 -16.32
C THR A 119 44.70 23.25 -15.86
N GLY A 120 44.90 24.54 -15.61
CA GLY A 120 43.88 25.47 -15.12
C GLY A 120 43.42 25.22 -13.69
N LYS A 121 44.08 24.33 -12.93
CA LYS A 121 43.76 24.06 -11.52
C LYS A 121 44.84 24.61 -10.60
N THR A 122 44.44 24.86 -9.37
CA THR A 122 45.31 25.28 -8.27
C THR A 122 45.26 24.23 -7.17
N LYS A 123 46.42 23.90 -6.58
CA LYS A 123 46.50 23.11 -5.34
C LYS A 123 47.24 23.88 -4.27
N VAL A 124 46.79 23.76 -3.03
CA VAL A 124 47.59 24.15 -1.87
C VAL A 124 48.48 22.97 -1.52
N VAL A 125 49.78 23.18 -1.49
CA VAL A 125 50.80 22.17 -1.20
C VAL A 125 51.70 22.63 -0.07
N TYR A 126 52.43 21.70 0.54
CA TYR A 126 53.58 22.02 1.36
C TYR A 126 54.81 21.22 0.94
N LEU A 127 55.98 21.87 1.08
CA LEU A 127 57.31 21.31 0.94
C LEU A 127 57.78 20.84 2.32
N ASP A 128 58.26 19.60 2.46
CA ASP A 128 58.66 19.05 3.77
C ASP A 128 60.12 19.38 4.16
N GLY A 129 60.94 19.77 3.18
CA GLY A 129 62.34 20.14 3.42
C GLY A 129 63.24 19.00 3.92
N ALA A 130 62.92 17.72 3.70
CA ALA A 130 63.66 16.58 4.26
C ALA A 130 65.03 16.29 3.59
N GLY A 131 65.61 17.24 2.86
CA GLY A 131 66.89 17.07 2.17
C GLY A 131 66.77 16.15 0.96
N ALA A 132 67.67 15.17 0.79
CA ALA A 132 67.64 14.30 -0.40
C ALA A 132 66.26 13.62 -0.60
N GLY A 133 65.60 13.23 0.50
CA GLY A 133 64.29 12.56 0.51
C GLY A 133 63.06 13.48 0.47
N ALA A 134 63.24 14.79 0.26
CA ALA A 134 62.16 15.76 0.42
C ALA A 134 60.96 15.50 -0.49
N ALA A 135 59.76 15.71 0.06
CA ALA A 135 58.47 15.48 -0.56
C ALA A 135 57.64 16.77 -0.70
N VAL A 136 56.72 16.73 -1.66
CA VAL A 136 55.64 17.70 -1.83
C VAL A 136 54.32 17.00 -1.50
N VAL A 137 53.51 17.63 -0.66
CA VAL A 137 52.24 17.06 -0.21
C VAL A 137 51.10 18.02 -0.51
N ASP A 138 49.97 17.48 -0.96
CA ASP A 138 48.74 18.24 -1.16
C ASP A 138 48.10 18.51 0.20
N ALA A 139 48.11 19.77 0.63
CA ALA A 139 47.67 20.20 1.95
C ALA A 139 46.15 20.03 2.14
N LEU A 140 45.38 19.99 1.06
CA LEU A 140 43.92 19.86 1.11
C LEU A 140 43.43 18.43 0.86
N SER A 141 44.34 17.51 0.52
CA SER A 141 43.99 16.10 0.26
C SER A 141 43.36 15.38 1.46
N LEU A 142 43.54 15.90 2.67
CA LEU A 142 43.02 15.36 3.92
C LEU A 142 41.93 16.24 4.55
N VAL A 143 41.48 17.30 3.87
CA VAL A 143 40.35 18.10 4.37
C VAL A 143 39.07 17.32 4.08
N GLU A 144 38.39 16.89 5.14
CA GLU A 144 37.12 16.19 5.07
C GLU A 144 36.04 17.09 4.42
N ASP A 145 35.18 16.47 3.60
CA ASP A 145 33.94 17.06 3.06
C ASP A 145 34.06 18.27 2.11
N ILE A 146 35.23 18.55 1.50
CA ILE A 146 35.32 19.46 0.34
C ILE A 146 35.06 18.66 -0.94
N THR A 147 33.79 18.35 -1.21
CA THR A 147 33.35 17.87 -2.54
C THR A 147 32.33 18.86 -3.10
N ASP A 148 32.61 19.40 -4.30
CA ASP A 148 31.67 20.21 -5.08
C ASP A 148 30.39 19.39 -5.33
N GLY A 149 29.20 19.94 -5.08
CA GLY A 149 28.00 19.12 -5.30
C GLY A 149 26.65 19.78 -5.01
N ASP A 150 25.89 19.93 -6.09
CA ASP A 150 24.47 19.57 -6.11
C ASP A 150 24.20 18.25 -5.35
N VAL A 151 22.92 17.95 -5.08
CA VAL A 151 22.50 16.62 -4.63
C VAL A 151 22.78 15.60 -5.74
N VAL A 152 24.02 15.13 -5.84
CA VAL A 152 24.37 13.91 -6.55
C VAL A 152 23.81 12.80 -5.70
N GLY A 153 22.69 12.23 -6.14
CA GLY A 153 22.18 10.99 -5.57
C GLY A 153 23.30 9.95 -5.56
N PRO A 154 23.24 8.93 -4.69
CA PRO A 154 24.30 7.94 -4.64
C PRO A 154 24.50 7.34 -6.04
N GLY A 155 25.72 6.96 -6.39
CA GLY A 155 26.01 6.28 -7.67
C GLY A 155 25.20 4.99 -7.91
N SER A 156 24.44 4.55 -6.90
CA SER A 156 23.48 3.45 -6.93
C SER A 156 22.05 3.83 -7.38
N ALA A 157 21.73 5.09 -7.69
CA ALA A 157 20.36 5.49 -8.02
C ALA A 157 19.86 4.84 -9.32
N THR A 158 18.68 4.22 -9.26
CA THR A 158 18.01 3.57 -10.40
C THR A 158 16.69 4.26 -10.76
N ASN A 159 16.22 4.09 -12.00
CA ASN A 159 15.03 4.78 -12.52
C ASN A 159 13.74 4.32 -11.80
N ASN A 160 12.78 5.24 -11.61
CA ASN A 160 11.44 5.05 -11.01
C ASN A 160 11.37 4.70 -9.52
N ASN A 161 12.47 4.84 -8.79
CA ASN A 161 12.42 4.66 -7.34
C ASN A 161 12.04 5.94 -6.60
N PHE A 162 11.39 5.83 -5.43
CA PHE A 162 11.27 6.94 -4.50
C PHE A 162 12.68 7.43 -4.08
N THR A 163 12.81 8.68 -3.63
CA THR A 163 14.05 9.19 -3.03
C THR A 163 13.95 9.09 -1.51
N ALA A 164 15.05 8.76 -0.82
CA ALA A 164 15.09 8.66 0.64
C ALA A 164 16.26 9.44 1.24
N PHE A 165 16.13 9.95 2.46
CA PHE A 165 17.24 10.59 3.17
C PHE A 165 18.19 9.54 3.77
N ASP A 166 19.50 9.78 3.67
CA ASP A 166 20.55 8.92 4.21
C ASP A 166 21.11 9.45 5.52
N GLY A 167 20.25 9.46 6.54
CA GLY A 167 20.59 9.92 7.88
C GLY A 167 19.53 10.85 8.47
N THR A 168 19.74 11.25 9.72
CA THR A 168 18.77 12.05 10.50
C THR A 168 18.85 13.54 10.23
N THR A 169 19.90 13.99 9.57
CA THR A 169 20.16 15.41 9.31
C THR A 169 19.45 15.92 8.06
N GLY A 170 18.92 15.02 7.22
CA GLY A 170 18.30 15.35 5.93
C GLY A 170 19.30 15.83 4.86
N LYS A 171 20.60 15.74 5.12
CA LYS A 171 21.66 16.30 4.24
C LYS A 171 22.15 15.33 3.17
N LEU A 172 22.08 14.04 3.44
CA LEU A 172 22.43 13.00 2.48
C LEU A 172 21.13 12.43 1.91
N VAL A 173 21.13 12.10 0.63
CA VAL A 173 20.07 11.33 -0.01
C VAL A 173 20.62 10.00 -0.45
N LYS A 174 19.72 9.04 -0.57
CA LYS A 174 19.97 7.74 -1.16
C LYS A 174 18.83 7.36 -2.10
N ASP A 175 19.10 6.39 -2.97
CA ASP A 175 18.03 5.66 -3.63
C ASP A 175 17.14 5.04 -2.54
N SER A 176 15.82 5.26 -2.56
CA SER A 176 14.94 4.50 -1.66
C SER A 176 14.96 3.00 -2.02
N ALA A 177 15.47 2.67 -3.20
CA ALA A 177 15.36 1.39 -3.87
C ALA A 177 13.88 0.94 -4.04
N LYS A 178 12.91 1.85 -3.87
CA LYS A 178 11.47 1.58 -3.95
C LYS A 178 10.93 2.07 -5.27
N ALA A 179 10.94 1.20 -6.27
CA ALA A 179 10.23 1.44 -7.51
C ALA A 179 8.77 1.79 -7.17
N ILE A 180 8.28 2.86 -7.76
CA ILE A 180 6.86 3.19 -7.76
C ILE A 180 6.15 1.95 -8.34
N PRO A 181 5.35 1.23 -7.53
CA PRO A 181 4.75 -0.01 -7.99
C PRO A 181 3.78 0.22 -9.14
N SER A 182 3.58 -0.83 -9.94
CA SER A 182 2.22 -1.25 -10.24
C SER A 182 1.88 -2.43 -9.32
N GLY A 183 0.91 -2.35 -8.40
CA GLY A 183 0.39 -3.50 -7.65
C GLY A 183 0.61 -3.58 -6.14
N ASP A 184 1.63 -2.93 -5.54
CA ASP A 184 2.04 -3.21 -4.14
C ASP A 184 1.85 -2.05 -3.15
N VAL A 185 2.17 -0.83 -3.59
CA VAL A 185 1.62 0.38 -2.97
C VAL A 185 0.32 0.58 -3.70
N VAL A 186 -0.79 0.62 -2.97
CA VAL A 186 -2.08 0.99 -3.55
C VAL A 186 -1.99 2.40 -4.08
N GLY A 187 -1.53 2.50 -5.32
CA GLY A 187 -1.55 3.67 -6.15
C GLY A 187 -2.96 3.91 -6.68
N THR A 188 -3.15 5.07 -7.29
CA THR A 188 -4.42 5.42 -7.94
C THR A 188 -4.37 5.19 -9.45
N SER A 189 -3.23 4.75 -9.99
CA SER A 189 -2.89 4.82 -11.41
C SER A 189 -2.93 3.47 -12.13
N ASP A 190 -3.05 2.38 -11.40
CA ASP A 190 -2.92 1.02 -11.90
C ASP A 190 -4.00 0.09 -11.34
N THR A 191 -4.37 -0.93 -12.12
CA THR A 191 -5.23 -2.01 -11.63
C THR A 191 -4.42 -2.85 -10.66
N GLN A 192 -4.93 -2.97 -9.44
CA GLN A 192 -4.20 -3.65 -8.37
C GLN A 192 -5.01 -4.80 -7.82
N THR A 193 -4.38 -5.96 -7.76
CA THR A 193 -4.95 -7.12 -7.08
C THR A 193 -4.64 -7.03 -5.59
N LEU A 194 -5.65 -6.67 -4.79
CA LEU A 194 -5.53 -6.62 -3.33
C LEU A 194 -5.57 -8.02 -2.74
N THR A 195 -4.41 -8.66 -2.63
CA THR A 195 -4.30 -10.00 -2.02
C THR A 195 -4.10 -9.89 -0.50
N SER A 196 -4.89 -10.65 0.26
CA SER A 196 -4.78 -10.82 1.72
C SER A 196 -4.81 -9.51 2.53
N LYS A 197 -5.53 -8.50 2.04
CA LYS A 197 -5.75 -7.25 2.78
C LYS A 197 -6.98 -7.37 3.66
N THR A 198 -6.89 -6.83 4.88
CA THR A 198 -8.05 -6.70 5.76
C THR A 198 -8.78 -5.41 5.43
N LEU A 199 -10.06 -5.53 5.04
CA LEU A 199 -10.92 -4.40 4.77
C LEU A 199 -11.92 -4.25 5.92
N THR A 200 -11.53 -3.55 6.98
CA THR A 200 -12.37 -3.40 8.18
C THR A 200 -13.56 -2.45 7.95
N SER A 201 -13.39 -1.46 7.07
CA SER A 201 -14.45 -0.50 6.71
C SER A 201 -14.25 0.03 5.29
N PRO A 202 -14.24 -0.84 4.27
CA PRO A 202 -14.08 -0.40 2.89
C PRO A 202 -15.30 0.42 2.48
N LYS A 203 -15.06 1.55 1.80
CA LYS A 203 -16.12 2.27 1.08
C LYS A 203 -16.08 1.84 -0.37
N VAL A 204 -17.17 1.24 -0.84
CA VAL A 204 -17.36 0.92 -2.27
C VAL A 204 -18.26 2.00 -2.85
N GLY A 205 -17.73 2.82 -3.75
CA GLY A 205 -18.43 4.01 -4.25
C GLY A 205 -19.50 3.75 -5.30
N THR A 206 -19.33 2.70 -6.12
CA THR A 206 -20.20 2.43 -7.28
C THR A 206 -20.63 0.98 -7.39
N GLY A 207 -19.74 0.02 -7.12
CA GLY A 207 -20.05 -1.39 -7.21
C GLY A 207 -18.83 -2.29 -7.12
N ILE A 208 -19.10 -3.59 -7.20
CA ILE A 208 -18.12 -4.66 -7.37
C ILE A 208 -18.28 -5.16 -8.80
N ASN A 209 -17.19 -5.14 -9.56
CA ASN A 209 -17.15 -5.63 -10.93
C ASN A 209 -16.52 -7.04 -10.98
N ASP A 210 -16.83 -7.80 -12.02
CA ASP A 210 -16.18 -9.07 -12.31
C ASP A 210 -14.79 -8.88 -12.94
N THR A 211 -14.11 -9.99 -13.24
CA THR A 211 -12.77 -9.98 -13.85
C THR A 211 -12.72 -9.44 -15.28
N ASN A 212 -13.87 -9.29 -15.94
CA ASN A 212 -14.00 -8.71 -17.28
C ASN A 212 -14.46 -7.24 -17.23
N ASN A 213 -14.47 -6.63 -16.04
CA ASN A 213 -14.95 -5.29 -15.76
C ASN A 213 -16.47 -5.08 -15.97
N ALA A 214 -17.27 -6.15 -16.04
CA ALA A 214 -18.73 -6.05 -16.03
C ALA A 214 -19.25 -5.93 -14.60
N GLU A 215 -20.39 -5.29 -14.39
CA GLU A 215 -20.89 -5.07 -13.04
C GLU A 215 -21.53 -6.33 -12.45
N LEU A 216 -21.05 -6.73 -11.26
CA LEU A 216 -21.59 -7.87 -10.52
C LEU A 216 -22.58 -7.42 -9.45
N LEU A 217 -22.24 -6.37 -8.71
CA LEU A 217 -23.11 -5.71 -7.71
C LEU A 217 -22.97 -4.20 -7.85
N LYS A 218 -24.08 -3.48 -7.91
CA LYS A 218 -24.10 -2.01 -7.89
C LYS A 218 -24.49 -1.50 -6.50
N VAL A 219 -23.82 -0.45 -6.05
CA VAL A 219 -24.11 0.25 -4.80
C VAL A 219 -24.49 1.67 -5.16
N THR A 220 -25.61 2.15 -4.64
CA THR A 220 -26.06 3.53 -4.80
C THR A 220 -26.12 4.17 -3.43
N ALA A 221 -25.33 5.23 -3.22
CA ALA A 221 -25.35 5.95 -1.96
C ALA A 221 -26.63 6.80 -1.85
N THR A 222 -27.35 6.63 -0.73
CA THR A 222 -28.47 7.52 -0.35
C THR A 222 -27.97 8.46 0.74
N THR A 223 -28.11 9.77 0.52
CA THR A 223 -27.54 10.83 1.39
C THR A 223 -27.94 10.70 2.86
N SER A 224 -29.14 10.19 3.13
CA SER A 224 -29.68 9.98 4.48
C SER A 224 -30.20 8.55 4.64
N ALA A 225 -29.41 7.55 4.21
CA ALA A 225 -29.77 6.15 4.42
C ALA A 225 -29.93 5.87 5.94
N VAL A 226 -31.08 5.30 6.33
CA VAL A 226 -31.39 4.86 7.71
C VAL A 226 -31.36 3.33 7.83
N ASN A 227 -31.65 2.64 6.71
CA ASN A 227 -31.77 1.20 6.64
C ASN A 227 -30.89 0.65 5.50
N GLU A 228 -30.41 -0.58 5.68
CA GLU A 228 -29.47 -1.24 4.78
C GLU A 228 -29.67 -2.76 4.74
N LEU A 229 -28.94 -3.40 3.82
CA LEU A 229 -28.86 -4.84 3.72
C LEU A 229 -27.61 -5.33 4.44
N THR A 230 -27.78 -6.20 5.45
CA THR A 230 -26.69 -6.89 6.13
C THR A 230 -26.51 -8.29 5.57
N LEU A 231 -25.26 -8.61 5.20
CA LEU A 231 -24.81 -9.97 4.92
C LEU A 231 -23.94 -10.44 6.07
N ALA A 232 -24.33 -11.55 6.72
CA ALA A 232 -23.56 -12.10 7.83
C ALA A 232 -23.17 -13.56 7.57
N ASN A 233 -21.93 -13.90 7.90
CA ASN A 233 -21.49 -15.29 7.97
C ASN A 233 -22.11 -15.98 9.19
N ALA A 234 -22.00 -17.30 9.24
CA ALA A 234 -22.54 -18.11 10.32
C ALA A 234 -21.50 -19.08 10.86
N ALA A 235 -21.62 -19.44 12.13
CA ALA A 235 -20.84 -20.52 12.73
C ALA A 235 -21.21 -21.88 12.11
N THR A 236 -20.36 -22.90 12.32
CA THR A 236 -20.64 -24.27 11.86
C THR A 236 -22.06 -24.71 12.26
N SER A 237 -22.76 -25.36 11.34
CA SER A 237 -24.15 -25.83 11.48
C SER A 237 -25.23 -24.74 11.44
N ASN A 238 -24.88 -23.48 11.22
CA ASN A 238 -25.83 -22.41 10.93
C ASN A 238 -25.72 -21.95 9.47
N ASN A 239 -26.77 -21.31 8.95
CA ASN A 239 -26.77 -20.74 7.61
C ASN A 239 -26.37 -19.25 7.66
N PRO A 240 -25.57 -18.76 6.68
CA PRO A 240 -25.40 -17.31 6.48
C PRO A 240 -26.74 -16.59 6.30
N THR A 241 -26.79 -15.31 6.65
CA THR A 241 -28.02 -14.53 6.59
C THR A 241 -27.92 -13.34 5.65
N LEU A 242 -29.08 -12.98 5.10
CA LEU A 242 -29.33 -11.77 4.33
C LEU A 242 -30.54 -11.07 4.96
N SER A 243 -30.36 -9.89 5.56
CA SER A 243 -31.41 -9.25 6.37
C SER A 243 -31.45 -7.73 6.17
N ALA A 244 -32.64 -7.14 6.29
CA ALA A 244 -32.78 -5.71 6.47
C ALA A 244 -32.34 -5.34 7.90
N THR A 245 -31.49 -4.33 8.02
CA THR A 245 -31.04 -3.73 9.27
C THR A 245 -31.14 -2.20 9.15
N GLY A 246 -31.01 -1.49 10.27
CA GLY A 246 -31.13 -0.05 10.33
C GLY A 246 -31.70 0.43 11.66
N ASP A 247 -31.95 1.73 11.77
CA ASP A 247 -32.54 2.33 12.98
C ASP A 247 -34.06 2.14 13.05
N ASP A 248 -34.74 1.93 11.92
CA ASP A 248 -36.19 1.71 11.90
C ASP A 248 -36.56 0.32 12.43
N THR A 249 -37.65 0.24 13.21
CA THR A 249 -38.07 -1.02 13.87
C THR A 249 -38.63 -2.06 12.90
N ASN A 250 -39.30 -1.63 11.82
CA ASN A 250 -40.00 -2.51 10.89
C ASN A 250 -39.63 -2.18 9.44
N VAL A 251 -38.73 -2.98 8.85
CA VAL A 251 -38.22 -2.76 7.49
C VAL A 251 -38.24 -4.08 6.72
N GLY A 252 -38.72 -4.03 5.47
CA GLY A 252 -38.73 -5.18 4.55
C GLY A 252 -37.50 -5.21 3.62
N ILE A 253 -37.36 -6.28 2.85
CA ILE A 253 -36.43 -6.36 1.71
C ILE A 253 -37.25 -6.44 0.43
N ASP A 254 -37.14 -5.42 -0.41
CA ASP A 254 -37.75 -5.44 -1.73
C ASP A 254 -36.84 -6.14 -2.75
N VAL A 255 -37.37 -7.14 -3.45
CA VAL A 255 -36.68 -7.84 -4.55
C VAL A 255 -37.52 -7.68 -5.81
N THR A 256 -37.00 -6.92 -6.79
CA THR A 256 -37.75 -6.57 -8.00
C THR A 256 -37.00 -7.00 -9.26
N PRO A 257 -37.47 -8.04 -9.98
CA PRO A 257 -36.95 -8.37 -11.30
C PRO A 257 -37.19 -7.25 -12.32
N LYS A 258 -36.38 -7.23 -13.39
CA LYS A 258 -36.56 -6.28 -14.50
C LYS A 258 -37.46 -6.88 -15.59
N GLY A 259 -38.46 -6.13 -16.06
CA GLY A 259 -39.33 -6.54 -17.16
C GLY A 259 -40.16 -7.77 -16.82
N THR A 260 -40.11 -8.80 -17.67
CA THR A 260 -40.78 -10.10 -17.44
C THR A 260 -39.92 -11.09 -16.65
N GLY A 261 -38.86 -10.63 -15.97
CA GLY A 261 -38.02 -11.48 -15.15
C GLY A 261 -38.75 -11.99 -13.90
N GLU A 262 -38.29 -13.12 -13.35
CA GLU A 262 -38.83 -13.75 -12.15
C GLU A 262 -37.76 -13.89 -11.06
N VAL A 263 -38.17 -13.93 -9.79
CA VAL A 263 -37.29 -14.33 -8.69
C VAL A 263 -37.23 -15.85 -8.66
N ASN A 264 -36.19 -16.41 -9.27
CA ASN A 264 -35.98 -17.84 -9.31
C ASN A 264 -35.11 -18.28 -8.14
N VAL A 265 -35.68 -19.09 -7.25
CA VAL A 265 -34.92 -19.79 -6.19
C VAL A 265 -35.07 -21.27 -6.42
N THR A 266 -33.94 -21.91 -6.74
CA THR A 266 -33.87 -23.28 -7.25
C THR A 266 -33.75 -24.35 -6.16
N ALA A 267 -33.44 -23.95 -4.91
CA ALA A 267 -33.73 -24.75 -3.73
C ALA A 267 -35.25 -24.74 -3.46
N SER A 268 -35.74 -25.48 -2.46
CA SER A 268 -37.12 -25.31 -1.97
C SER A 268 -37.26 -23.87 -1.46
N PHE A 269 -37.63 -22.95 -2.37
CA PHE A 269 -37.78 -21.51 -2.17
C PHE A 269 -38.70 -21.21 -0.99
N LEU A 270 -39.58 -22.16 -0.77
CA LEU A 270 -40.53 -22.29 0.31
C LEU A 270 -40.47 -23.79 0.64
N THR A 271 -40.39 -24.22 1.89
CA THR A 271 -40.81 -25.59 2.27
C THR A 271 -42.33 -25.74 2.14
N GLY A 272 -42.93 -25.11 1.13
CA GLY A 272 -44.34 -24.80 0.97
C GLY A 272 -44.61 -24.22 -0.41
N ILE A 273 -44.63 -25.08 -1.43
CA ILE A 273 -45.03 -24.81 -2.82
C ILE A 273 -46.53 -24.43 -2.86
N PHE A 274 -47.07 -23.46 -2.12
CA PHE A 274 -48.50 -23.53 -1.74
C PHE A 274 -48.89 -24.99 -1.39
N SER A 275 -47.99 -25.72 -0.73
CA SER A 275 -48.24 -27.11 -0.42
C SER A 275 -49.03 -27.09 0.86
N ASP A 276 -50.27 -27.54 0.77
CA ASP A 276 -51.01 -27.90 1.95
C ASP A 276 -50.22 -28.98 2.70
N LYS A 277 -49.92 -28.73 3.97
CA LYS A 277 -49.29 -29.72 4.83
C LYS A 277 -50.30 -30.85 5.06
N LEU A 278 -49.90 -32.07 4.77
CA LEU A 278 -50.70 -33.28 4.98
C LEU A 278 -50.48 -33.86 6.39
N SER A 279 -51.55 -34.19 7.10
CA SER A 279 -51.55 -34.95 8.35
C SER A 279 -52.29 -36.27 8.17
N ALA A 280 -51.57 -37.38 8.25
CA ALA A 280 -52.15 -38.73 8.18
C ALA A 280 -52.55 -39.21 9.57
N LEU A 281 -53.86 -39.18 9.87
CA LEU A 281 -54.40 -39.57 11.18
C LEU A 281 -54.48 -41.09 11.38
N GLY A 282 -54.33 -41.85 10.29
CA GLY A 282 -54.52 -43.30 10.26
C GLY A 282 -55.97 -43.70 10.56
N ASN A 283 -56.13 -44.75 11.37
CA ASN A 283 -57.44 -45.25 11.78
C ASN A 283 -58.13 -44.29 12.76
N THR A 284 -59.41 -43.97 12.51
CA THR A 284 -60.17 -43.01 13.32
C THR A 284 -60.46 -43.50 14.75
N GLY A 285 -60.83 -44.77 14.94
CA GLY A 285 -61.49 -45.19 16.18
C GLY A 285 -62.75 -44.34 16.46
N SER A 286 -63.11 -44.18 17.74
CA SER A 286 -64.33 -43.47 18.13
C SER A 286 -64.22 -41.94 18.15
N ALA A 287 -62.99 -41.38 18.19
CA ALA A 287 -62.76 -39.93 18.22
C ALA A 287 -61.38 -39.53 17.65
N LYS A 288 -61.32 -38.38 16.97
CA LYS A 288 -60.09 -37.73 16.48
C LYS A 288 -60.23 -36.22 16.50
N THR A 289 -59.10 -35.52 16.54
CA THR A 289 -59.05 -34.07 16.40
C THR A 289 -58.54 -33.68 15.01
N LEU A 290 -59.18 -32.71 14.38
CA LEU A 290 -58.74 -32.03 13.17
C LEU A 290 -58.30 -30.62 13.58
N ASP A 291 -57.00 -30.43 13.71
CA ASP A 291 -56.39 -29.19 14.20
C ASP A 291 -55.83 -28.37 13.03
N ALA A 292 -56.55 -27.33 12.60
CA ALA A 292 -56.21 -26.49 11.45
C ALA A 292 -54.87 -25.75 11.59
N SER A 293 -54.28 -25.68 12.79
CA SER A 293 -52.94 -25.11 12.99
C SER A 293 -51.84 -26.10 12.62
N THR A 294 -52.16 -27.40 12.56
CA THR A 294 -51.18 -28.46 12.36
C THR A 294 -51.02 -28.89 10.90
N ALA A 295 -52.08 -28.77 10.07
CA ALA A 295 -52.12 -29.19 8.67
C ALA A 295 -53.30 -28.58 7.91
N GLN A 296 -53.18 -28.49 6.57
CA GLN A 296 -54.25 -28.02 5.66
C GLN A 296 -54.96 -29.19 4.94
N VAL A 297 -54.36 -30.38 4.92
CA VAL A 297 -55.00 -31.61 4.43
C VAL A 297 -54.87 -32.69 5.49
N PHE A 298 -55.95 -33.39 5.78
CA PHE A 298 -55.98 -34.56 6.67
C PHE A 298 -56.37 -35.80 5.88
N THR A 299 -55.74 -36.93 6.16
CA THR A 299 -56.20 -38.25 5.68
C THR A 299 -56.55 -39.15 6.86
N ALA A 300 -57.66 -39.88 6.75
CA ALA A 300 -58.09 -40.82 7.77
C ALA A 300 -58.83 -42.03 7.19
N THR A 301 -58.73 -43.16 7.87
CA THR A 301 -59.49 -44.39 7.57
C THR A 301 -60.53 -44.62 8.67
N LEU A 302 -61.80 -44.57 8.28
CA LEU A 302 -62.94 -44.72 9.18
C LEU A 302 -63.12 -46.18 9.57
N THR A 303 -62.63 -46.54 10.74
CA THR A 303 -62.63 -47.93 11.28
C THR A 303 -63.67 -48.14 12.40
N ASP A 304 -64.32 -47.07 12.84
CA ASP A 304 -65.45 -47.07 13.76
C ASP A 304 -66.31 -45.82 13.54
N ASN A 305 -67.48 -45.74 14.17
CA ASN A 305 -68.25 -44.50 14.27
C ASN A 305 -67.38 -43.45 14.97
N VAL A 306 -67.13 -42.31 14.31
CA VAL A 306 -66.18 -41.31 14.81
C VAL A 306 -66.87 -39.98 15.12
N THR A 307 -66.42 -39.31 16.17
CA THR A 307 -66.60 -37.86 16.33
C THR A 307 -65.27 -37.14 16.04
N PHE A 308 -65.25 -36.25 15.05
CA PHE A 308 -64.13 -35.35 14.82
C PHE A 308 -64.33 -34.05 15.60
N THR A 309 -63.35 -33.67 16.43
CA THR A 309 -63.31 -32.36 17.07
C THR A 309 -62.52 -31.40 16.19
N LEU A 310 -63.17 -30.33 15.73
CA LEU A 310 -62.58 -29.26 14.94
C LEU A 310 -61.90 -28.26 15.88
N SER A 311 -60.67 -27.82 15.55
CA SER A 311 -59.88 -26.92 16.40
C SER A 311 -58.74 -26.27 15.61
N GLY A 312 -57.95 -25.41 16.26
CA GLY A 312 -56.69 -24.89 15.70
C GLY A 312 -56.84 -23.75 14.69
N GLU A 313 -58.03 -23.19 14.62
CA GLU A 313 -58.35 -22.04 13.80
C GLU A 313 -57.56 -20.78 14.14
N ASN A 314 -57.45 -19.89 13.16
CA ASN A 314 -56.80 -18.60 13.30
C ASN A 314 -57.61 -17.67 14.20
N SER A 315 -57.03 -17.26 15.33
CA SER A 315 -57.66 -16.38 16.31
C SER A 315 -57.54 -14.87 15.97
N VAL A 316 -56.94 -14.51 14.83
CA VAL A 316 -56.78 -13.11 14.40
C VAL A 316 -58.04 -12.63 13.69
N SER A 317 -58.55 -11.46 14.08
CA SER A 317 -59.74 -10.83 13.49
C SER A 317 -59.62 -10.69 11.96
N ASN A 318 -60.74 -10.90 11.26
CA ASN A 318 -60.87 -10.76 9.80
C ASN A 318 -60.02 -11.75 8.97
N ARG A 319 -59.62 -12.90 9.54
CA ARG A 319 -58.93 -13.97 8.80
C ARG A 319 -59.71 -15.27 8.92
N ALA A 320 -59.95 -15.93 7.79
CA ALA A 320 -60.57 -17.25 7.76
C ALA A 320 -59.52 -18.37 7.92
N SER A 321 -59.99 -19.55 8.33
CA SER A 321 -59.22 -20.80 8.31
C SER A 321 -59.95 -21.82 7.44
N SER A 322 -59.20 -22.64 6.70
CA SER A 322 -59.76 -23.74 5.91
C SER A 322 -58.81 -24.92 5.85
N PHE A 323 -59.37 -26.12 5.76
CA PHE A 323 -58.62 -27.35 5.51
C PHE A 323 -59.49 -28.38 4.79
N THR A 324 -58.84 -29.42 4.28
CA THR A 324 -59.48 -30.55 3.59
C THR A 324 -59.32 -31.82 4.42
N LEU A 325 -60.36 -32.66 4.50
CA LEU A 325 -60.28 -34.03 5.03
C LEU A 325 -60.58 -35.02 3.91
N ILE A 326 -59.66 -35.93 3.67
CA ILE A 326 -59.83 -37.10 2.80
C ILE A 326 -60.16 -38.27 3.73
N LEU A 327 -61.41 -38.71 3.71
CA LEU A 327 -61.92 -39.75 4.60
C LEU A 327 -62.32 -40.99 3.81
N THR A 328 -61.66 -42.11 4.10
CA THR A 328 -61.92 -43.41 3.46
C THR A 328 -62.65 -44.33 4.42
N ASN A 329 -63.77 -44.92 4.02
CA ASN A 329 -64.42 -45.99 4.80
C ASN A 329 -63.52 -47.23 4.84
N ASP A 330 -63.52 -47.96 5.96
CA ASP A 330 -62.96 -49.31 5.98
C ASP A 330 -63.81 -50.30 5.16
N GLY A 331 -63.49 -51.59 5.25
CA GLY A 331 -64.29 -52.65 4.61
C GLY A 331 -65.71 -52.81 5.16
N THR A 332 -66.10 -52.05 6.19
CA THR A 332 -67.41 -52.13 6.84
C THR A 332 -68.29 -50.94 6.43
N PRO A 333 -69.46 -51.16 5.81
CA PRO A 333 -70.33 -50.06 5.41
C PRO A 333 -71.03 -49.41 6.59
N SER A 334 -71.67 -48.27 6.34
CA SER A 334 -72.63 -47.62 7.25
C SER A 334 -72.07 -47.05 8.57
N ARG A 335 -70.77 -46.82 8.65
CA ARG A 335 -70.12 -46.07 9.74
C ARG A 335 -70.65 -44.62 9.79
N THR A 336 -70.85 -44.08 10.99
CA THR A 336 -71.30 -42.70 11.20
C THR A 336 -70.14 -41.74 11.46
N VAL A 337 -70.32 -40.47 11.10
CA VAL A 337 -69.38 -39.38 11.32
C VAL A 337 -70.14 -38.23 11.98
N ALA A 338 -69.65 -37.77 13.11
CA ALA A 338 -70.13 -36.57 13.80
C ALA A 338 -68.99 -35.55 13.91
N PHE A 339 -69.36 -34.27 14.05
CA PHE A 339 -68.41 -33.17 14.25
C PHE A 339 -68.73 -32.42 15.55
N SER A 340 -67.70 -31.89 16.20
CA SER A 340 -67.76 -31.08 17.42
C SER A 340 -66.68 -29.99 17.39
N GLY A 341 -66.63 -29.11 18.39
CA GLY A 341 -65.65 -28.01 18.44
C GLY A 341 -66.14 -26.68 17.88
N GLY A 342 -67.41 -26.60 17.49
CA GLY A 342 -68.10 -25.39 17.02
C GLY A 342 -69.48 -25.75 16.46
N THR A 343 -70.20 -24.76 15.95
CA THR A 343 -71.45 -24.99 15.20
C THR A 343 -71.09 -25.42 13.78
N VAL A 344 -71.64 -26.54 13.30
CA VAL A 344 -71.33 -27.08 11.98
C VAL A 344 -72.52 -26.90 11.05
N GLU A 345 -72.30 -26.15 9.98
CA GLU A 345 -73.32 -25.76 9.01
C GLU A 345 -73.08 -26.46 7.66
N PHE A 346 -74.12 -27.14 7.18
CA PHE A 346 -74.12 -27.82 5.90
C PHE A 346 -75.03 -27.12 4.89
N PRO A 347 -74.70 -27.11 3.59
CA PRO A 347 -75.63 -26.69 2.55
C PRO A 347 -76.96 -27.44 2.64
N GLY A 348 -78.08 -26.72 2.82
CA GLY A 348 -79.41 -27.33 2.97
C GLY A 348 -79.67 -27.99 4.34
N GLY A 349 -78.84 -27.72 5.35
CA GLY A 349 -79.03 -28.14 6.75
C GLY A 349 -78.58 -29.56 7.07
N SER A 350 -78.18 -30.36 6.08
CA SER A 350 -77.61 -31.71 6.29
C SER A 350 -76.70 -32.10 5.14
N VAL A 351 -75.83 -33.10 5.36
CA VAL A 351 -74.98 -33.67 4.33
C VAL A 351 -75.20 -35.17 4.21
N SER A 352 -75.20 -35.69 2.97
CA SER A 352 -75.26 -37.12 2.69
C SER A 352 -73.88 -37.60 2.24
N ARG A 353 -73.14 -38.22 3.17
CA ARG A 353 -71.83 -38.84 2.92
C ARG A 353 -71.97 -40.22 2.29
N THR A 354 -70.90 -40.72 1.70
CA THR A 354 -70.82 -42.09 1.20
C THR A 354 -70.56 -43.08 2.34
N THR A 355 -71.36 -44.14 2.41
CA THR A 355 -71.25 -45.17 3.46
C THR A 355 -70.84 -46.55 2.92
N GLY A 356 -70.58 -46.67 1.61
CA GLY A 356 -70.07 -47.90 1.01
C GLY A 356 -68.69 -48.25 1.54
N ALA A 357 -68.42 -49.55 1.66
CA ALA A 357 -67.11 -50.07 2.06
C ALA A 357 -66.01 -49.56 1.11
N ASN A 358 -64.86 -49.17 1.66
CA ASN A 358 -63.69 -48.63 0.96
C ASN A 358 -63.92 -47.32 0.18
N ALA A 359 -65.13 -46.74 0.22
CA ALA A 359 -65.41 -45.50 -0.50
C ALA A 359 -64.74 -44.30 0.19
N THR A 360 -64.20 -43.38 -0.62
CA THR A 360 -63.56 -42.15 -0.14
C THR A 360 -64.40 -40.92 -0.45
N ASP A 361 -64.54 -40.05 0.55
CA ASP A 361 -65.12 -38.71 0.39
C ASP A 361 -64.04 -37.66 0.71
N ILE A 362 -64.01 -36.57 -0.07
CA ILE A 362 -63.18 -35.40 0.20
C ILE A 362 -64.10 -34.31 0.75
N TRP A 363 -63.83 -33.89 1.98
CA TRP A 363 -64.57 -32.88 2.73
C TRP A 363 -63.76 -31.59 2.78
N PHE A 364 -64.44 -30.47 2.63
CA PHE A 364 -63.86 -29.14 2.78
C PHE A 364 -64.49 -28.42 3.97
N PHE A 365 -63.64 -27.81 4.80
CA PHE A 365 -64.03 -27.07 5.99
C PHE A 365 -63.53 -25.63 5.90
N MET A 366 -64.37 -24.68 6.30
CA MET A 366 -63.99 -23.28 6.41
C MET A 366 -64.66 -22.64 7.63
N THR A 367 -63.91 -21.85 8.39
CA THR A 367 -64.43 -20.97 9.44
C THR A 367 -63.92 -19.54 9.21
N PRO A 368 -64.81 -18.53 9.10
CA PRO A 368 -64.42 -17.14 9.03
C PRO A 368 -64.34 -16.45 10.41
N ASP A 369 -64.74 -17.14 11.48
CA ASP A 369 -65.10 -16.54 12.78
C ASP A 369 -64.39 -17.18 13.98
N GLY A 370 -63.13 -17.58 13.79
CA GLY A 370 -62.34 -18.16 14.87
C GLY A 370 -62.98 -19.41 15.46
N GLY A 371 -63.58 -20.26 14.60
CA GLY A 371 -63.99 -21.63 14.96
C GLY A 371 -65.37 -21.73 15.58
N THR A 372 -66.07 -20.59 15.74
CA THR A 372 -67.43 -20.56 16.27
C THR A 372 -68.40 -21.27 15.30
N THR A 373 -68.26 -21.01 14.00
CA THR A 373 -69.04 -21.62 12.92
C THR A 373 -68.14 -22.24 11.86
N TRP A 374 -68.41 -23.49 11.51
CA TRP A 374 -67.73 -24.23 10.45
C TRP A 374 -68.69 -24.52 9.30
N TYR A 375 -68.39 -23.97 8.13
CA TYR A 375 -69.07 -24.30 6.88
C TYR A 375 -68.42 -25.53 6.26
N VAL A 376 -69.22 -26.57 6.04
CA VAL A 376 -68.72 -27.88 5.63
C VAL A 376 -69.45 -28.37 4.39
N THR A 377 -68.68 -28.89 3.43
CA THR A 377 -69.23 -29.51 2.22
C THR A 377 -68.41 -30.71 1.79
N ILE A 378 -69.03 -31.64 1.05
CA ILE A 378 -68.36 -32.77 0.42
C ILE A 378 -68.32 -32.48 -1.08
N PRO A 379 -67.32 -31.73 -1.58
CA PRO A 379 -67.22 -31.42 -2.99
C PRO A 379 -67.03 -32.66 -3.87
N MET A 380 -66.45 -33.74 -3.32
CA MET A 380 -66.19 -34.99 -4.05
C MET A 380 -66.55 -36.18 -3.15
N LYS A 381 -67.41 -37.07 -3.66
CA LYS A 381 -67.91 -38.22 -2.90
C LYS A 381 -67.84 -39.51 -3.68
N ASN A 382 -67.81 -40.63 -2.97
CA ASN A 382 -67.81 -41.99 -3.53
C ASN A 382 -66.68 -42.22 -4.54
N LEU A 383 -65.48 -41.73 -4.20
CA LEU A 383 -64.27 -42.01 -4.95
C LEU A 383 -63.84 -43.46 -4.65
N SER A 384 -63.56 -44.23 -5.70
CA SER A 384 -63.22 -45.66 -5.66
C SER A 384 -61.72 -45.91 -5.76
#